data_AF-A0A532EDI9-F1
#
_entry.id   AF-A0A532EDI9-F1
#
_cell.length_a   1.000
_cell.length_b   1.000
_cell.length_c   1.000
_cell.angle_alpha   90.00
_cell.angle_beta   90.00
_cell.angle_gamma   90.00
#
_symmetry.space_group_name_H-M   'P 1'
#
loop_
_entity.id
_entity.type
_entity.pdbx_description
1 polymer ?
#
loop_
_entity_poly.entity_id
_entity_poly.type
_entity_poly.pdbx_seq_one_letter_code
_entity_poly.pdbx_strand_id
1 'polypeptide(L)'
;MIKAGDQRWHEVFERDRGHCRYCGCDLLATFEHYYFAEVDHLLPPTAADRDELKNIVLACRACNGRLSRAHRLGHITFEARKAYLREEHLSIKTREMYERYIKRRSTEWAN
;
A
#
# COMPACT_ATOMS: atom_id res chain seq x y z
N MET A 1 1.88 -13.13 -8.35
CA MET A 1 1.27 -11.78 -8.23
C MET A 1 -0.22 -11.97 -8.42
N ILE A 2 -0.99 -11.80 -7.36
CA ILE A 2 -2.46 -11.85 -7.39
C ILE A 2 -2.95 -10.55 -8.05
N LYS A 3 -3.84 -10.66 -9.04
CA LYS A 3 -4.33 -9.54 -9.87
C LYS A 3 -5.85 -9.55 -9.93
N ALA A 4 -6.45 -8.47 -10.46
CA ALA A 4 -7.91 -8.27 -10.53
C ALA A 4 -8.77 -9.38 -11.16
N GLY A 5 -8.18 -10.33 -11.89
CA GLY A 5 -8.89 -11.51 -12.42
C GLY A 5 -8.69 -12.81 -11.62
N ASP A 6 -7.97 -12.77 -10.51
CA ASP A 6 -7.75 -13.92 -9.62
C ASP A 6 -8.84 -13.97 -8.54
N GLN A 7 -9.36 -15.15 -8.20
CA GLN A 7 -10.37 -15.30 -7.15
C GLN A 7 -9.92 -14.67 -5.81
N ARG A 8 -8.64 -14.82 -5.45
CA ARG A 8 -8.08 -14.29 -4.20
C ARG A 8 -8.06 -12.76 -4.20
N TRP A 9 -7.95 -12.14 -5.37
CA TRP A 9 -8.07 -10.68 -5.46
C TRP A 9 -9.44 -10.24 -4.97
N HIS A 10 -10.51 -10.87 -5.47
CA HIS A 10 -11.88 -10.53 -5.06
C HIS A 10 -12.07 -10.77 -3.56
N GLU A 11 -11.61 -11.91 -3.04
CA GLU A 11 -11.70 -12.23 -1.61
C GLU A 11 -10.96 -11.21 -0.72
N VAL A 12 -9.74 -10.82 -1.09
CA VAL A 12 -8.97 -9.82 -0.35
C VAL A 12 -9.63 -8.45 -0.44
N PHE A 13 -10.05 -8.05 -1.63
CA PHE A 13 -10.63 -6.74 -1.88
C PHE A 13 -11.94 -6.55 -1.10
N GLU A 14 -12.81 -7.56 -1.11
CA GLU A 14 -14.06 -7.57 -0.34
C GLU A 14 -13.82 -7.60 1.17
N ARG A 15 -12.94 -8.49 1.65
CA ARG A 15 -12.58 -8.58 3.08
C ARG A 15 -12.09 -7.24 3.63
N ASP A 16 -11.25 -6.56 2.85
CA ASP A 16 -10.64 -5.27 3.22
C ASP A 16 -11.50 -4.07 2.83
N ARG A 17 -12.72 -4.32 2.32
CA ARG A 17 -13.72 -3.32 1.93
C ARG A 17 -13.17 -2.26 0.96
N GLY A 18 -12.27 -2.63 0.08
CA GLY A 18 -11.64 -1.71 -0.86
C GLY A 18 -10.77 -0.63 -0.23
N HIS A 19 -10.34 -0.78 1.03
CA HIS A 19 -9.46 0.18 1.69
C HIS A 19 -8.05 -0.40 1.84
N CYS A 20 -7.03 0.42 1.54
CA CYS A 20 -5.65 0.06 1.85
C CYS A 20 -5.51 -0.21 3.35
N ARG A 21 -5.10 -1.42 3.73
CA ARG A 21 -5.01 -1.83 5.13
C ARG A 21 -3.94 -1.08 5.92
N TYR A 22 -2.99 -0.46 5.24
CA TYR A 22 -1.92 0.32 5.87
C TYR A 22 -2.31 1.77 6.14
N CYS A 23 -2.64 2.53 5.09
CA CYS A 23 -2.92 3.97 5.19
C CYS A 23 -4.40 4.34 5.21
N GLY A 24 -5.31 3.40 4.95
CA GLY A 24 -6.75 3.64 4.88
C GLY A 24 -7.22 4.33 3.61
N CYS A 25 -6.35 4.51 2.59
CA CYS A 25 -6.77 5.06 1.30
C CYS A 25 -7.94 4.26 0.72
N ASP A 26 -9.01 4.97 0.35
CA ASP A 26 -10.17 4.42 -0.35
C ASP A 26 -9.77 4.12 -1.81
N LEU A 27 -9.70 2.83 -2.12
CA LEU A 27 -9.30 2.32 -3.43
C LEU A 27 -10.47 2.25 -4.42
N LEU A 28 -11.68 2.61 -3.99
CA LEU A 28 -12.85 2.75 -4.86
C LEU A 28 -13.20 4.21 -5.15
N ALA A 29 -12.50 5.17 -4.55
CA ALA A 29 -12.75 6.59 -4.76
C ALA A 29 -12.59 7.02 -6.23
N THR A 30 -11.65 6.43 -6.97
CA THR A 30 -11.49 6.62 -8.42
C THR A 30 -11.06 5.33 -9.11
N PHE A 31 -11.22 5.26 -10.44
CA PHE A 31 -10.73 4.13 -11.22
C PHE A 31 -9.21 3.96 -11.10
N GLU A 32 -8.44 5.06 -11.05
CA GLU A 32 -6.99 5.02 -10.87
C GLU A 32 -6.61 4.45 -9.51
N HIS A 33 -7.33 4.82 -8.45
CA HIS A 33 -7.10 4.23 -7.12
C HIS A 33 -7.35 2.71 -7.14
N TYR A 34 -8.41 2.26 -7.81
CA TYR A 34 -8.70 0.84 -7.98
C TYR A 34 -7.59 0.15 -8.80
N TYR A 35 -7.18 0.78 -9.90
CA TYR A 35 -6.14 0.28 -10.78
C TYR A 35 -4.77 0.19 -10.09
N PHE A 36 -4.49 1.06 -9.12
CA PHE A 36 -3.28 1.05 -8.30
C PHE A 36 -3.39 0.21 -7.02
N ALA A 37 -4.52 -0.45 -6.79
CA ALA A 37 -4.62 -1.44 -5.72
C ALA A 37 -3.67 -2.61 -6.00
N GLU A 38 -3.09 -3.17 -4.95
CA GLU A 38 -2.19 -4.32 -5.02
C GLU A 38 -2.46 -5.24 -3.84
N VAL A 39 -2.12 -6.52 -3.99
CA VAL A 39 -2.12 -7.49 -2.89
C VAL A 39 -0.71 -7.63 -2.34
N ASP A 40 -0.52 -7.21 -1.09
CA ASP A 40 0.74 -7.40 -0.38
C ASP A 40 0.78 -8.79 0.30
N HIS A 41 1.92 -9.47 0.18
CA HIS A 41 2.16 -10.77 0.79
C HIS A 41 3.01 -10.57 2.04
N LEU A 42 2.43 -10.87 3.20
CA LEU A 42 3.08 -10.72 4.51
C LEU A 42 4.27 -11.68 4.63
N LEU A 43 4.12 -12.91 4.12
CA LEU A 43 5.14 -13.95 4.14
C LEU A 43 6.06 -13.91 2.90
N PRO A 44 7.31 -14.40 3.02
CA PRO A 44 8.25 -14.43 1.90
C PRO A 44 7.85 -15.44 0.83
N PRO A 45 8.42 -15.35 -0.39
CA PRO A 45 8.10 -16.26 -1.48
C PRO A 45 8.30 -17.75 -1.22
N THR A 46 9.14 -18.10 -0.25
CA THR A 46 9.47 -19.47 0.14
C THR A 46 8.45 -20.11 1.08
N ALA A 47 7.53 -19.34 1.66
CA ALA A 47 6.50 -19.88 2.56
C ALA A 47 5.36 -20.51 1.75
N ALA A 48 5.00 -21.75 2.09
CA ALA A 48 3.98 -22.51 1.36
C ALA A 48 2.57 -21.92 1.51
N ASP A 49 2.28 -21.27 2.63
CA ASP A 49 1.00 -20.65 2.96
C ASP A 49 0.95 -19.15 2.61
N ARG A 50 1.93 -18.63 1.87
CA ARG A 50 2.06 -17.18 1.58
C ARG A 50 0.85 -16.56 0.89
N ASP A 51 0.10 -17.34 0.13
CA ASP A 51 -1.06 -16.90 -0.67
C ASP A 51 -2.39 -17.17 0.06
N GLU A 52 -2.36 -17.73 1.28
CA GLU A 52 -3.56 -17.87 2.10
C GLU A 52 -4.11 -16.50 2.48
N LEU A 53 -5.44 -16.36 2.54
CA LEU A 53 -6.11 -15.08 2.77
C LEU A 53 -5.58 -14.35 4.03
N LYS A 54 -5.27 -15.08 5.11
CA LYS A 54 -4.70 -14.52 6.35
C LYS A 54 -3.30 -13.89 6.19
N ASN A 55 -2.56 -14.29 5.16
CA ASN A 55 -1.17 -13.91 4.89
C ASN A 55 -1.04 -12.85 3.79
N ILE A 56 -2.17 -12.38 3.25
CA ILE A 56 -2.22 -11.34 2.22
C ILE A 56 -3.16 -10.21 2.63
N VAL A 57 -2.85 -8.98 2.23
CA VAL A 57 -3.66 -7.79 2.50
C VAL A 57 -3.78 -6.86 1.31
N LEU A 58 -4.90 -6.14 1.23
CA LEU A 58 -5.10 -5.09 0.26
C LEU A 58 -4.24 -3.88 0.62
N ALA A 59 -3.48 -3.38 -0.36
CA ALA A 59 -2.61 -2.23 -0.19
C ALA A 59 -2.71 -1.30 -1.40
N CYS A 60 -2.52 0.00 -1.19
CA CYS A 60 -2.22 0.90 -2.31
C CYS A 60 -0.78 0.67 -2.77
N ARG A 61 -0.52 0.88 -4.06
CA ARG A 61 0.83 0.80 -4.66
C ARG A 61 1.90 1.58 -3.87
N ALA A 62 1.53 2.75 -3.33
CA ALA A 62 2.47 3.59 -2.57
C ALA A 62 2.93 2.94 -1.24
N CYS A 63 2.02 2.32 -0.49
CA CYS A 63 2.36 1.59 0.73
C CYS A 63 3.13 0.31 0.40
N ASN A 64 2.61 -0.48 -0.55
CA ASN A 64 3.22 -1.75 -0.92
C ASN A 64 4.66 -1.57 -1.46
N GLY A 65 4.88 -0.57 -2.32
CA GLY A 65 6.22 -0.29 -2.88
C GLY A 65 7.28 0.03 -1.83
N ARG A 66 6.89 0.62 -0.69
CA ARG A 66 7.81 0.90 0.43
C ARG A 66 8.18 -0.37 1.22
N LEU A 67 7.43 -1.45 1.08
CA LEU A 67 7.64 -2.72 1.78
C LEU A 67 8.60 -3.67 1.04
N SER A 68 9.26 -3.22 -0.03
CA SER A 68 10.22 -4.04 -0.80
C SER A 68 11.34 -4.68 0.04
N ARG A 69 11.69 -4.09 1.20
CA ARG A 69 12.70 -4.61 2.13
C ARG A 69 12.11 -5.30 3.36
N ALA A 70 10.79 -5.34 3.50
CA ALA A 70 10.09 -5.80 4.70
C ALA A 70 10.49 -7.23 5.10
N HIS A 71 10.51 -8.17 4.14
CA HIS A 71 10.91 -9.55 4.42
C HIS A 71 12.37 -9.66 4.93
N ARG A 72 13.30 -8.88 4.36
CA ARG A 72 14.72 -8.87 4.78
C ARG A 72 14.89 -8.33 6.20
N LEU A 73 14.00 -7.44 6.62
CA LEU A 73 13.97 -6.87 7.97
C LEU A 73 13.13 -7.71 8.96
N GLY A 74 12.58 -8.85 8.53
CA GLY A 74 11.77 -9.73 9.38
C GLY A 74 10.33 -9.23 9.60
N HIS A 75 9.86 -8.23 8.84
CA HIS A 75 8.50 -7.71 8.95
C HIS A 75 7.50 -8.61 8.21
N ILE A 76 7.22 -9.78 8.80
CA ILE A 76 6.34 -10.81 8.23
C ILE A 76 4.90 -10.78 8.74
N THR A 77 4.56 -9.83 9.62
CA THR A 77 3.21 -9.63 10.14
C THR A 77 2.63 -8.30 9.65
N PHE A 78 1.30 -8.22 9.60
CA PHE A 78 0.62 -6.98 9.25
C PHE A 78 1.02 -5.82 10.18
N GLU A 79 1.03 -6.04 11.49
CA GLU A 79 1.36 -5.01 12.48
C GLU A 79 2.82 -4.54 12.36
N ALA A 80 3.77 -5.44 12.13
CA ALA A 80 5.17 -5.06 11.93
C ALA A 80 5.34 -4.18 10.68
N ARG A 81 4.68 -4.53 9.57
CA ARG A 81 4.70 -3.73 8.34
C ARG A 81 4.02 -2.38 8.51
N LYS A 82 2.88 -2.35 9.21
CA LYS A 82 2.16 -1.11 9.49
C LYS A 82 2.99 -0.17 10.37
N ALA A 83 3.69 -0.71 11.37
CA ALA A 83 4.63 0.05 12.18
C ALA A 83 5.79 0.60 11.35
N TYR A 84 6.42 -0.23 10.51
CA TYR A 84 7.48 0.18 9.59
C TYR A 84 7.04 1.32 8.65
N LEU A 85 5.82 1.25 8.11
CA LEU A 85 5.27 2.31 7.26
C LEU A 85 4.94 3.62 8.00
N ARG A 86 4.79 3.57 9.33
CA ARG A 86 4.54 4.74 10.18
C ARG A 86 5.81 5.44 10.63
N GLU A 87 7.00 4.89 10.37
CA GLU A 87 8.26 5.55 10.71
C GLU A 87 8.32 6.95 10.05
N GLU A 88 8.12 7.97 10.87
CA GLU A 88 7.77 9.34 10.46
C GLU A 88 8.79 9.99 9.52
N HIS A 89 10.06 9.56 9.60
CA HIS A 89 11.18 10.12 8.84
C HIS A 89 10.98 10.07 7.33
N LEU A 90 10.29 9.05 6.81
CA LEU A 90 9.97 8.95 5.37
C LEU A 90 8.80 9.86 4.98
N SER A 91 7.96 10.27 5.94
CA SER A 91 6.77 11.08 5.68
C SER A 91 7.06 12.59 5.73
N ILE A 92 7.99 13.04 6.58
CA ILE A 92 8.25 14.48 6.81
C ILE A 92 8.77 15.14 5.53
N LYS A 93 9.89 14.66 4.98
CA LYS A 93 10.46 15.24 3.75
C LYS A 93 9.51 15.14 2.56
N THR A 94 8.76 14.04 2.44
CA THR A 94 7.75 13.90 1.40
C THR A 94 6.64 14.91 1.56
N ARG A 95 6.18 15.16 2.79
CA ARG A 95 5.15 16.16 3.09
C ARG A 95 5.63 17.58 2.82
N GLU A 96 6.84 17.93 3.25
CA GLU A 96 7.46 19.23 2.96
C GLU A 96 7.54 19.47 1.45
N MET A 97 7.99 18.47 0.69
CA MET A 97 8.05 18.56 -0.76
C MET A 97 6.65 18.70 -1.39
N TYR A 98 5.67 17.94 -0.90
CA TYR A 98 4.28 18.06 -1.34
C TYR A 98 3.74 19.48 -1.09
N GLU A 99 3.87 20.00 0.12
CA GLU A 99 3.42 21.35 0.48
C GLU A 99 4.12 22.41 -0.36
N ARG A 100 5.42 22.25 -0.63
CA ARG A 100 6.16 23.10 -1.57
C ARG A 100 5.56 23.07 -2.97
N TYR A 101 5.26 21.90 -3.53
CA TYR A 101 4.69 21.79 -4.88
C TYR A 101 3.25 22.33 -4.95
N ILE A 102 2.45 22.12 -3.91
CA ILE A 102 1.11 22.72 -3.80
C ILE A 102 1.22 24.25 -3.88
N LYS A 103 2.11 24.85 -3.08
CA LYS A 103 2.35 26.29 -3.11
C LYS A 103 2.76 26.77 -4.51
N ARG A 104 3.76 26.12 -5.13
CA ARG A 104 4.21 26.48 -6.49
C ARG A 104 3.10 26.36 -7.52
N ARG A 105 2.29 25.30 -7.45
CA ARG A 105 1.15 25.12 -8.36
C ARG A 105 0.14 26.26 -8.22
N SER A 106 -0.12 26.73 -7.00
CA SER A 106 -1.05 27.85 -6.77
C SER A 106 -0.49 29.23 -7.13
N THR A 107 0.83 29.43 -7.13
CA THR A 107 1.44 30.77 -7.30
C THR A 107 2.18 30.97 -8.61
N GLU A 108 2.80 29.92 -9.16
CA GLU A 108 3.70 30.00 -10.33
C GLU A 108 3.12 29.32 -11.57
N TRP A 109 2.36 28.23 -11.41
CA TRP A 109 1.87 27.40 -12.53
C TRP A 109 0.39 27.63 -12.86
N ALA A 110 -0.21 28.67 -12.29
CA ALA A 110 -1.59 29.07 -12.56
C ALA A 110 -1.73 29.99 -13.79
N ASN A 111 -0.60 30.34 -14.43
CA ASN A 111 -0.51 31.06 -15.71
C ASN A 111 -0.12 30.09 -16.82
#